data_AF-A0A0A0IJS3-F1
#
_entry.id   AF-A0A0A0IJS3-F1
#
_cell.length_a   1.000
_cell.length_b   1.000
_cell.length_c   1.000
_cell.angle_alpha   90.00
_cell.angle_beta   90.00
_cell.angle_gamma   90.00
#
_symmetry.space_group_name_H-M   'P 1'
#
loop_
_entity.id
_entity.type
_entity.pdbx_description
1 polymer ?
#
loop_
_entity_poly.entity_id
_entity_poly.type
_entity_poly.pdbx_seq_one_letter_code
_entity_poly.pdbx_strand_id
1 'polypeptide(L)'
;MKEFDKFINNLLDTSGINDFDKMDLKDEIQDHLMLLKLDYINKGYSESDSIKLAIRDFGQENFIGREIKTNLPSKNRTKVFYKKDKIKCILGMFLSYYLFIFFSEIIFEIDHRTLIFNILLAIIPSLFGFIYINIKVINNNKNIYNLNFILILYFIIEKIIMSSLILIYYYIKPNKFILYRVFKNYYVFNKEYIISYIIVFIVFILIQLYINKKEIINIKNTCDLKLSSVILGDLSILLMIAYYLFPNRWCFLYCLIEKIIHSNVEIISKNLLFIVINNKMVIPNLGLILFIFLVIRKIKKRIIL
;
A
#
# COMPACT_ATOMS: atom_id res chain seq x y z
N MET A 1 10.19 16.47 -40.62
CA MET A 1 10.27 16.50 -39.14
C MET A 1 9.04 17.07 -38.45
N LYS A 2 8.52 18.25 -38.84
CA LYS A 2 7.29 18.84 -38.23
C LYS A 2 6.08 17.88 -38.14
N GLU A 3 5.94 16.96 -39.08
CA GLU A 3 4.87 15.95 -39.06
C GLU A 3 5.07 14.89 -37.97
N PHE A 4 6.31 14.45 -37.70
CA PHE A 4 6.63 13.58 -36.57
C PHE A 4 6.38 14.29 -35.25
N ASP A 5 6.86 15.54 -35.09
CA ASP A 5 6.60 16.32 -33.88
C ASP A 5 5.09 16.47 -33.61
N LYS A 6 4.31 16.79 -34.65
CA LYS A 6 2.86 16.90 -34.54
C LYS A 6 2.20 15.56 -34.17
N PHE A 7 2.66 14.46 -34.76
CA PHE A 7 2.18 13.12 -34.42
C PHE A 7 2.51 12.72 -32.99
N ILE A 8 3.77 12.90 -32.55
CA ILE A 8 4.22 12.57 -31.20
C ILE A 8 3.49 13.44 -30.17
N ASN A 9 3.38 14.75 -30.41
CA ASN A 9 2.65 15.63 -29.52
C ASN A 9 1.17 15.24 -29.42
N ASN A 10 0.50 14.89 -30.53
CA ASN A 10 -0.88 14.39 -30.48
C ASN A 10 -0.98 13.03 -29.76
N LEU A 11 -0.02 12.13 -29.96
CA LEU A 11 0.04 10.83 -29.30
C LEU A 11 0.21 10.99 -27.78
N LEU A 12 1.08 11.90 -27.36
CA LEU A 12 1.42 12.15 -25.95
C LEU A 12 0.44 13.12 -25.25
N ASP A 13 -0.19 14.07 -25.94
CA ASP A 13 -1.16 15.01 -25.34
C ASP A 13 -2.45 14.31 -24.89
N THR A 14 -2.77 13.17 -25.51
CA THR A 14 -3.90 12.34 -25.06
C THR A 14 -3.59 11.52 -23.80
N SER A 15 -2.36 11.58 -23.29
CA SER A 15 -1.88 10.74 -22.20
C SER A 15 -1.40 11.57 -21.00
N GLY A 16 -1.80 11.17 -19.79
CA GLY A 16 -1.50 11.87 -18.54
C GLY A 16 -0.05 11.68 -18.05
N ILE A 17 0.93 11.84 -18.95
CA ILE A 17 2.37 11.69 -18.69
C ILE A 17 2.92 12.97 -18.03
N ASN A 18 3.88 12.81 -17.12
CA ASN A 18 4.62 13.97 -16.57
C ASN A 18 5.62 14.50 -17.61
N ASP A 19 6.08 15.74 -17.46
CA ASP A 19 6.87 16.40 -18.51
C ASP A 19 8.22 15.70 -18.80
N PHE A 20 8.79 15.02 -17.80
CA PHE A 20 10.07 14.32 -17.94
C PHE A 20 9.91 13.01 -18.71
N ASP A 21 8.98 12.15 -18.29
CA ASP A 21 8.62 10.92 -18.99
C ASP A 21 8.07 11.24 -20.40
N LYS A 22 7.46 12.42 -20.59
CA LYS A 22 7.01 12.89 -21.91
C LYS A 22 8.20 13.23 -22.81
N MET A 23 9.29 13.77 -22.27
CA MET A 23 10.53 14.02 -22.99
C MET A 23 11.22 12.70 -23.36
N ASP A 24 11.41 11.81 -22.39
CA ASP A 24 12.04 10.50 -22.64
C ASP A 24 11.26 9.67 -23.67
N LEU A 25 9.93 9.61 -23.56
CA LEU A 25 9.10 8.95 -24.57
C LEU A 25 9.15 9.64 -25.92
N LYS A 26 9.20 10.97 -25.93
CA LYS A 26 9.27 11.74 -27.17
C LYS A 26 10.53 11.33 -27.93
N ASP A 27 11.67 11.26 -27.24
CA ASP A 27 12.95 10.90 -27.82
C ASP A 27 12.93 9.44 -28.34
N GLU A 28 12.43 8.49 -27.53
CA GLU A 28 12.33 7.08 -27.93
C GLU A 28 11.39 6.86 -29.13
N ILE A 29 10.21 7.51 -29.15
CA ILE A 29 9.27 7.43 -30.27
C ILE A 29 9.88 8.10 -31.51
N GLN A 30 10.58 9.22 -31.34
CA GLN A 30 11.25 9.92 -32.42
C GLN A 30 12.33 9.06 -33.06
N ASP A 31 13.14 8.36 -32.26
CA ASP A 31 14.16 7.44 -32.75
C ASP A 31 13.55 6.31 -33.57
N HIS A 32 12.47 5.68 -33.09
CA HIS A 32 11.76 4.64 -33.84
C HIS A 32 11.16 5.15 -35.16
N LEU A 33 10.53 6.34 -35.16
CA LEU A 33 9.99 6.95 -36.37
C LEU A 33 11.10 7.29 -37.37
N MET A 34 12.28 7.70 -36.90
CA MET A 34 13.43 7.97 -37.75
C MET A 34 14.01 6.69 -38.36
N LEU A 35 14.08 5.60 -37.61
CA LEU A 35 14.47 4.29 -38.14
C LEU A 35 13.50 3.82 -39.24
N LEU A 36 12.19 3.90 -38.99
CA LEU A 36 11.18 3.57 -40.01
C LEU A 36 11.27 4.47 -41.25
N LYS A 37 11.53 5.78 -41.06
CA LYS A 37 11.75 6.71 -42.19
C LYS A 37 12.93 6.25 -43.05
N LEU A 38 14.05 5.89 -42.42
CA LEU A 38 15.25 5.44 -43.13
C LEU A 38 15.00 4.15 -43.90
N ASP A 39 14.26 3.20 -43.33
CA ASP A 39 13.88 1.97 -44.02
C ASP A 39 13.05 2.24 -45.28
N TYR A 40 12.14 3.22 -45.24
CA TYR A 40 11.36 3.62 -46.42
C TYR A 40 12.19 4.38 -47.45
N ILE A 41 13.11 5.23 -47.02
CA ILE A 41 14.06 5.88 -47.94
C ILE A 41 14.91 4.81 -48.65
N ASN A 42 15.41 3.82 -47.91
CA ASN A 42 16.21 2.72 -48.47
C ASN A 42 15.42 1.85 -49.44
N LYS A 43 14.09 1.79 -49.31
CA LYS A 43 13.16 1.12 -50.25
C LYS A 43 12.84 1.98 -51.49
N GLY A 44 13.43 3.17 -51.62
CA GLY A 44 13.27 4.04 -52.78
C GLY A 44 12.08 5.00 -52.72
N TYR A 45 11.44 5.15 -51.55
CA TYR A 45 10.36 6.13 -51.38
C TYR A 45 10.91 7.55 -51.24
N SER A 46 10.11 8.53 -51.67
CA SER A 46 10.42 9.94 -51.41
C SER A 46 10.45 10.21 -49.91
N GLU A 47 11.17 11.25 -49.46
CA GLU A 47 11.21 11.58 -48.03
C GLU A 47 9.81 11.88 -47.47
N SER A 48 8.96 12.58 -48.24
CA SER A 48 7.59 12.88 -47.83
C SER A 48 6.73 11.63 -47.69
N ASP A 49 6.88 10.66 -48.61
CA ASP A 49 6.12 9.41 -48.54
C ASP A 49 6.65 8.52 -47.42
N SER A 50 7.97 8.50 -47.20
CA SER A 50 8.61 7.77 -46.12
C SER A 50 8.14 8.23 -44.73
N ILE A 51 7.96 9.54 -44.54
CA ILE A 51 7.40 10.10 -43.29
C ILE A 51 5.95 9.64 -43.09
N LYS A 52 5.11 9.69 -44.13
CA LYS A 52 3.71 9.26 -44.06
C LYS A 52 3.60 7.76 -43.78
N LEU A 53 4.43 6.95 -44.44
CA LEU A 53 4.49 5.50 -44.23
C LEU A 53 4.99 5.17 -42.83
N ALA A 54 6.03 5.84 -42.33
CA ALA A 54 6.51 5.66 -40.96
C ALA A 54 5.44 5.99 -39.92
N ILE A 55 4.71 7.11 -40.05
CA ILE A 55 3.60 7.46 -39.15
C ILE A 55 2.47 6.42 -39.26
N ARG A 56 2.10 6.05 -40.49
CA ARG A 56 1.03 5.09 -40.75
C ARG A 56 1.36 3.74 -40.13
N ASP A 57 2.56 3.24 -40.31
CA ASP A 57 2.91 1.88 -39.87
C ASP A 57 3.18 1.85 -38.36
N PHE A 58 3.75 2.92 -37.79
CA PHE A 58 3.81 3.12 -36.33
C PHE A 58 2.40 3.22 -35.70
N GLY A 59 1.43 3.80 -36.42
CA GLY A 59 0.08 4.09 -35.93
C GLY A 59 -1.00 3.04 -36.23
N GLN A 60 -0.93 2.32 -37.34
CA GLN A 60 -1.95 1.38 -37.84
C GLN A 60 -1.53 -0.10 -37.72
N GLU A 61 -0.24 -0.44 -37.79
CA GLU A 61 0.22 -1.84 -37.83
C GLU A 61 1.07 -2.25 -36.60
N ASN A 62 0.38 -2.53 -35.49
CA ASN A 62 0.84 -3.43 -34.41
C ASN A 62 1.40 -2.82 -33.13
N PHE A 63 1.07 -3.54 -32.06
CA PHE A 63 1.84 -3.80 -30.85
C PHE A 63 2.46 -2.60 -30.13
N ILE A 64 3.45 -1.91 -30.69
CA ILE A 64 4.27 -0.89 -30.03
C ILE A 64 3.44 0.32 -29.58
N GLY A 65 2.62 0.92 -30.45
CA GLY A 65 1.78 2.05 -30.05
C GLY A 65 0.74 1.69 -28.98
N ARG A 66 0.30 0.42 -28.92
CA ARG A 66 -0.59 -0.10 -27.87
C ARG A 66 0.18 -0.48 -26.61
N GLU A 67 1.35 -1.09 -26.72
CA GLU A 67 2.25 -1.47 -25.64
C GLU A 67 2.78 -0.25 -24.91
N ILE A 68 3.29 0.74 -25.64
CA ILE A 68 3.68 2.03 -25.09
C ILE A 68 2.49 2.62 -24.35
N LYS A 69 1.29 2.68 -24.95
CA LYS A 69 0.07 3.16 -24.25
C LYS A 69 -0.32 2.34 -23.01
N THR A 70 -0.08 1.03 -22.99
CA THR A 70 -0.43 0.16 -21.85
C THR A 70 0.65 0.09 -20.78
N ASN A 71 1.92 0.23 -21.15
CA ASN A 71 3.12 0.13 -20.31
C ASN A 71 3.68 1.50 -19.90
N LEU A 72 3.12 2.57 -20.46
CA LEU A 72 3.40 3.94 -20.08
C LEU A 72 3.37 4.08 -18.55
N PRO A 73 4.48 4.47 -17.91
CA PRO A 73 4.55 4.62 -16.44
C PRO A 73 3.56 5.68 -15.91
N SER A 74 2.99 6.48 -16.81
CA SER A 74 2.06 7.59 -16.56
C SER A 74 0.69 7.21 -16.00
N LYS A 75 0.31 5.92 -15.95
CA LYS A 75 -0.93 5.53 -15.27
C LYS A 75 -0.91 5.74 -13.75
N ASN A 76 0.25 6.06 -13.17
CA ASN A 76 0.45 5.79 -11.77
C ASN A 76 0.49 7.02 -10.84
N ARG A 77 0.76 8.23 -11.34
CA ARG A 77 0.68 9.44 -10.50
C ARG A 77 -0.52 10.30 -10.86
N THR A 78 -1.41 10.48 -9.90
CA THR A 78 -2.66 11.20 -10.09
C THR A 78 -2.54 12.63 -9.59
N LYS A 79 -3.10 13.61 -10.32
CA LYS A 79 -3.29 14.98 -9.81
C LYS A 79 -4.29 15.02 -8.65
N VAL A 80 -5.18 14.03 -8.57
CA VAL A 80 -6.25 13.90 -7.58
C VAL A 80 -6.10 12.58 -6.85
N PHE A 81 -6.00 12.63 -5.52
CA PHE A 81 -5.91 11.43 -4.70
C PHE A 81 -7.30 10.81 -4.52
N TYR A 82 -7.62 9.84 -5.38
CA TYR A 82 -8.96 9.24 -5.44
C TYR A 82 -9.29 8.43 -4.19
N LYS A 83 -10.60 8.24 -3.95
CA LYS A 83 -11.13 7.46 -2.81
C LYS A 83 -10.53 6.06 -2.71
N LYS A 84 -10.31 5.38 -3.84
CA LYS A 84 -9.70 4.04 -3.88
C LYS A 84 -8.26 4.05 -3.35
N ASP A 85 -7.46 5.06 -3.70
CA ASP A 85 -6.08 5.17 -3.27
C ASP A 85 -5.96 5.61 -1.81
N LYS A 86 -6.89 6.45 -1.34
CA LYS A 86 -7.05 6.76 0.10
C LYS A 86 -7.26 5.50 0.92
N ILE A 87 -8.18 4.61 0.48
CA ILE A 87 -8.46 3.34 1.17
C ILE A 87 -7.22 2.45 1.18
N LYS A 88 -6.55 2.25 0.04
CA LYS A 88 -5.30 1.45 -0.03
C LYS A 88 -4.23 1.99 0.91
N CYS A 89 -4.07 3.31 0.97
CA CYS A 89 -3.10 3.97 1.85
C CYS A 89 -3.41 3.65 3.32
N ILE A 90 -4.65 3.87 3.77
CA ILE A 90 -5.08 3.61 5.15
C ILE A 90 -4.91 2.15 5.52
N LEU A 91 -5.27 1.22 4.62
CA LEU A 91 -5.09 -0.21 4.83
C LEU A 91 -3.60 -0.56 5.00
N GLY A 92 -2.72 -0.03 4.15
CA GLY A 92 -1.28 -0.24 4.28
C GLY A 92 -0.70 0.38 5.56
N MET A 93 -1.22 1.53 6.01
CA MET A 93 -0.86 2.10 7.32
C MET A 93 -1.23 1.15 8.46
N PHE A 94 -2.46 0.59 8.47
CA PHE A 94 -2.85 -0.41 9.46
C PHE A 94 -2.00 -1.68 9.37
N LEU A 95 -1.71 -2.16 8.17
CA LEU A 95 -0.83 -3.33 8.01
C LEU A 95 0.54 -3.06 8.63
N SER A 96 1.15 -1.90 8.35
CA SER A 96 2.45 -1.53 8.90
C SER A 96 2.43 -1.39 10.43
N TYR A 97 1.33 -0.88 10.98
CA TYR A 97 1.10 -0.78 12.43
C TYR A 97 1.06 -2.17 13.08
N TYR A 98 0.28 -3.11 12.53
CA TYR A 98 0.18 -4.46 13.08
C TYR A 98 1.46 -5.28 12.88
N LEU A 99 2.14 -5.11 11.75
CA LEU A 99 3.45 -5.73 11.53
C LEU A 99 4.47 -5.23 12.55
N PHE A 100 4.48 -3.92 12.86
CA PHE A 100 5.37 -3.40 13.88
C PHE A 100 5.08 -4.01 15.25
N ILE A 101 3.81 -4.05 15.69
CA ILE A 101 3.42 -4.70 16.95
C ILE A 101 3.86 -6.17 16.97
N PHE A 102 3.67 -6.89 15.87
CA PHE A 102 4.10 -8.28 15.77
C PHE A 102 5.60 -8.44 15.91
N PHE A 103 6.40 -7.62 15.21
CA PHE A 103 7.86 -7.67 15.29
C PHE A 103 8.39 -7.20 16.64
N SER A 104 7.78 -6.18 17.24
CA SER A 104 8.17 -5.70 18.58
C SER A 104 7.92 -6.77 19.65
N GLU A 105 6.86 -7.55 19.52
CA GLU A 105 6.52 -8.64 20.43
C GLU A 105 7.45 -9.85 20.25
N ILE A 106 7.60 -10.33 19.01
CA ILE A 106 8.23 -11.63 18.77
C ILE A 106 9.74 -11.54 18.60
N ILE A 107 10.24 -10.49 17.94
CA ILE A 107 11.65 -10.39 17.57
C ILE A 107 12.42 -9.49 18.54
N PHE A 108 11.88 -8.30 18.81
CA PHE A 108 12.62 -7.28 19.54
C PHE A 108 12.36 -7.25 21.05
N GLU A 109 11.33 -7.96 21.51
CA GLU A 109 10.90 -8.00 22.92
C GLU A 109 10.83 -6.61 23.58
N ILE A 110 10.36 -5.61 22.82
CA ILE A 110 10.31 -4.22 23.28
C ILE A 110 9.20 -4.08 24.33
N ASP A 111 9.50 -3.43 25.46
CA ASP A 111 8.48 -3.08 26.44
C ASP A 111 7.54 -2.00 25.87
N HIS A 112 6.26 -2.36 25.76
CA HIS A 112 5.15 -1.54 25.26
C HIS A 112 4.88 -0.28 26.09
N ARG A 113 5.42 -0.21 27.31
CA ARG A 113 5.29 0.95 28.19
C ARG A 113 6.33 2.02 27.91
N THR A 114 7.30 1.75 27.05
CA THR A 114 8.36 2.70 26.77
C THR A 114 7.90 3.80 25.83
N LEU A 115 8.42 5.01 26.07
CA LEU A 115 8.25 6.15 25.17
C LEU A 115 8.73 5.82 23.74
N ILE A 116 9.82 5.06 23.61
CA ILE A 116 10.38 4.63 22.32
C ILE A 116 9.37 3.80 21.54
N PHE A 117 8.68 2.86 22.19
CA PHE A 117 7.63 2.07 21.55
C PHE A 117 6.51 2.97 21.02
N ASN A 118 6.02 3.91 21.84
CA ASN A 118 4.96 4.85 21.45
C ASN A 118 5.38 5.75 20.26
N ILE A 119 6.64 6.18 20.23
CA ILE A 119 7.20 6.96 19.11
C ILE A 119 7.27 6.12 17.84
N LEU A 120 7.82 4.91 17.89
CA LEU A 120 7.93 4.03 16.72
C LEU A 120 6.54 3.64 16.18
N LEU A 121 5.60 3.37 17.07
CA LEU A 121 4.21 3.06 16.74
C LEU A 121 3.51 4.21 16.01
N ALA A 122 3.91 5.46 16.26
CA ALA A 122 3.45 6.62 15.51
C ALA A 122 4.20 6.84 14.19
N ILE A 123 5.53 6.64 14.20
CA ILE A 123 6.39 6.86 13.02
C ILE A 123 6.05 5.90 11.89
N ILE A 124 5.98 4.59 12.15
CA ILE A 124 5.89 3.57 11.11
C ILE A 124 4.65 3.72 10.21
N PRO A 125 3.42 3.78 10.74
CA PRO A 125 2.24 3.99 9.89
C PRO A 125 2.26 5.37 9.22
N SER A 126 2.71 6.42 9.91
CA SER A 126 2.79 7.77 9.33
C SER A 126 3.79 7.84 8.17
N LEU A 127 4.92 7.16 8.30
CA LEU A 127 5.94 7.04 7.27
C LEU A 127 5.39 6.28 6.04
N PHE A 128 4.64 5.20 6.26
CA PHE A 128 3.97 4.50 5.18
C PHE A 128 3.02 5.43 4.41
N GLY A 129 2.16 6.16 5.13
CA GLY A 129 1.24 7.13 4.53
C GLY A 129 1.96 8.22 3.74
N PHE A 130 3.02 8.76 4.31
CA PHE A 130 3.90 9.75 3.68
C PHE A 130 4.51 9.24 2.38
N ILE A 131 5.14 8.05 2.41
CA ILE A 131 5.76 7.43 1.23
C ILE A 131 4.70 7.14 0.17
N TYR A 132 3.56 6.56 0.55
CA TYR A 132 2.49 6.18 -0.38
C TYR A 132 1.95 7.39 -1.15
N ILE A 133 1.73 8.52 -0.46
CA ILE A 133 1.26 9.75 -1.10
C ILE A 133 2.31 10.31 -2.07
N ASN A 134 3.58 10.36 -1.66
CA ASN A 134 4.65 10.87 -2.53
C ASN A 134 4.92 9.95 -3.74
N ILE A 135 4.59 8.66 -3.65
CA ILE A 135 4.61 7.74 -4.78
C ILE A 135 3.43 7.97 -5.73
N LYS A 136 2.22 8.22 -5.20
CA LYS A 136 0.96 8.23 -5.96
C LYS A 136 0.48 9.60 -6.43
N VAL A 137 0.89 10.70 -5.81
CA VAL A 137 0.39 12.04 -6.12
C VAL A 137 1.51 12.91 -6.67
N ILE A 138 1.24 13.60 -7.79
CA ILE A 138 2.18 14.54 -8.38
C ILE A 138 2.48 15.65 -7.37
N ASN A 139 3.77 15.94 -7.19
CA ASN A 139 4.25 16.91 -6.21
C ASN A 139 3.64 18.29 -6.45
N ASN A 140 2.69 18.69 -5.61
CA ASN A 140 2.04 19.99 -5.62
C ASN A 140 1.44 20.30 -4.23
N ASN A 141 0.84 21.49 -4.07
CA ASN A 141 0.19 21.90 -2.82
C ASN A 141 -0.90 20.94 -2.32
N LYS A 142 -1.48 20.10 -3.20
CA LYS A 142 -2.46 19.08 -2.82
C LYS A 142 -1.83 17.90 -2.08
N ASN A 143 -0.52 17.66 -2.18
CA ASN A 143 0.16 16.61 -1.40
C ASN A 143 0.04 16.86 0.10
N ILE A 144 0.23 18.10 0.53
CA ILE A 144 0.10 18.49 1.94
C ILE A 144 -1.34 18.28 2.42
N TYR A 145 -2.32 18.69 1.62
CA TYR A 145 -3.73 18.47 1.94
C TYR A 145 -4.06 16.97 2.06
N ASN A 146 -3.61 16.16 1.10
CA ASN A 146 -3.85 14.72 1.12
C ASN A 146 -3.16 14.02 2.28
N LEU A 147 -1.94 14.43 2.62
CA LEU A 147 -1.18 13.91 3.76
C LEU A 147 -1.85 14.28 5.08
N ASN A 148 -2.21 15.55 5.27
CA ASN A 148 -2.99 16.00 6.43
C ASN A 148 -4.26 15.17 6.60
N PHE A 149 -5.03 15.04 5.52
CA PHE A 149 -6.29 14.29 5.52
C PHE A 149 -6.08 12.83 5.91
N ILE A 150 -5.10 12.15 5.30
CA ILE A 150 -4.83 10.73 5.55
C ILE A 150 -4.35 10.49 6.98
N LEU A 151 -3.41 11.30 7.49
CA LEU A 151 -2.90 11.11 8.84
C LEU A 151 -3.98 11.37 9.90
N ILE A 152 -4.84 12.38 9.71
CA ILE A 152 -5.96 12.64 10.62
C ILE A 152 -6.98 11.50 10.54
N LEU A 153 -7.35 11.09 9.32
CA LEU A 153 -8.34 10.04 9.13
C LEU A 153 -7.87 8.69 9.69
N TYR A 154 -6.60 8.33 9.47
CA TYR A 154 -5.99 7.14 10.06
C TYR A 154 -6.08 7.16 11.60
N PHE A 155 -5.68 8.26 12.22
CA PHE A 155 -5.71 8.40 13.67
C PHE A 155 -7.14 8.24 14.23
N ILE A 156 -8.13 8.86 13.60
CA ILE A 156 -9.55 8.73 14.00
C ILE A 156 -10.01 7.27 13.87
N ILE A 157 -9.76 6.63 12.73
CA ILE A 157 -10.18 5.25 12.49
C ILE A 157 -9.49 4.30 13.48
N GLU A 158 -8.21 4.49 13.76
CA GLU A 158 -7.47 3.68 14.75
C GLU A 158 -8.12 3.78 16.12
N LYS A 159 -8.46 4.99 16.59
CA LYS A 159 -9.14 5.17 17.89
C LYS A 159 -10.53 4.54 17.94
N ILE A 160 -11.28 4.60 16.84
CA ILE A 160 -12.59 3.93 16.72
C ILE A 160 -12.43 2.40 16.81
N ILE A 161 -11.46 1.83 16.09
CA ILE A 161 -11.18 0.39 16.10
C ILE A 161 -10.72 -0.06 17.49
N MET A 162 -9.82 0.67 18.15
CA MET A 162 -9.38 0.31 19.51
C MET A 162 -10.53 0.37 20.52
N SER A 163 -11.37 1.41 20.43
CA SER A 163 -12.53 1.55 21.30
C SER A 163 -13.52 0.39 21.10
N SER A 164 -13.78 -0.03 19.86
CA SER A 164 -14.68 -1.14 19.57
C SER A 164 -14.13 -2.48 20.08
N LEU A 165 -12.83 -2.74 19.91
CA LEU A 165 -12.18 -3.95 20.44
C LEU A 165 -12.30 -4.05 21.97
N ILE A 166 -12.18 -2.93 22.69
CA ILE A 166 -12.33 -2.92 24.15
C ILE A 166 -13.77 -3.19 24.57
N LEU A 167 -14.74 -2.66 23.85
CA LEU A 167 -16.16 -2.95 24.12
C LEU A 167 -16.46 -4.44 23.91
N ILE A 168 -15.90 -5.06 22.86
CA ILE A 168 -16.04 -6.50 22.63
C ILE A 168 -15.36 -7.28 23.76
N TYR A 169 -14.15 -6.88 24.19
CA TYR A 169 -13.47 -7.54 25.31
C TYR A 169 -14.27 -7.46 26.60
N TYR A 170 -14.86 -6.30 26.91
CA TYR A 170 -15.75 -6.13 28.06
C TYR A 170 -16.99 -7.03 27.98
N TYR A 171 -17.57 -7.18 26.79
CA TYR A 171 -18.69 -8.11 26.58
C TYR A 171 -18.30 -9.57 26.86
N ILE A 172 -17.06 -9.95 26.56
CA ILE A 172 -16.55 -11.31 26.83
C ILE A 172 -16.25 -11.50 28.32
N LYS A 173 -15.60 -10.51 28.98
CA LYS A 173 -15.20 -10.57 30.38
C LYS A 173 -15.66 -9.33 31.15
N PRO A 174 -16.93 -9.29 31.60
CA PRO A 174 -17.50 -8.09 32.20
C PRO A 174 -16.85 -7.78 33.54
N ASN A 175 -16.05 -6.72 33.57
CA ASN A 175 -15.50 -6.16 34.81
C ASN A 175 -15.43 -4.63 34.69
N LYS A 176 -16.25 -3.92 35.48
CA LYS A 176 -16.38 -2.46 35.43
C LYS A 176 -15.07 -1.73 35.72
N PHE A 177 -14.22 -2.29 36.57
CA PHE A 177 -12.90 -1.71 36.90
C PHE A 177 -11.92 -1.80 35.72
N ILE A 178 -12.05 -2.84 34.89
CA ILE A 178 -11.20 -3.05 33.71
C ILE A 178 -11.58 -2.05 32.61
N LEU A 179 -12.87 -1.82 32.38
CA LEU A 179 -13.34 -0.87 31.37
C LEU A 179 -12.75 0.53 31.59
N TYR A 180 -12.89 1.08 32.80
CA TYR A 180 -12.39 2.42 33.11
C TYR A 180 -10.86 2.53 33.00
N ARG A 181 -10.11 1.53 33.49
CA ARG A 181 -8.64 1.54 33.44
C ARG A 181 -8.11 1.40 32.01
N VAL A 182 -8.74 0.55 31.19
CA VAL A 182 -8.32 0.30 29.79
C VAL A 182 -8.66 1.48 28.88
N PHE A 183 -9.82 2.12 29.05
CA PHE A 183 -10.19 3.33 28.32
C PHE A 183 -9.32 4.54 28.70
N LYS A 184 -9.08 4.77 30.00
CA LYS A 184 -8.48 6.01 30.48
C LYS A 184 -6.94 6.03 30.43
N ASN A 185 -6.26 4.90 30.63
CA ASN A 185 -4.82 4.93 30.95
C ASN A 185 -3.91 4.04 30.10
N TYR A 186 -4.38 3.08 29.28
CA TYR A 186 -3.44 2.10 28.71
C TYR A 186 -3.50 1.89 27.19
N TYR A 187 -4.66 1.97 26.53
CA TYR A 187 -4.73 1.56 25.11
C TYR A 187 -5.37 2.58 24.16
N VAL A 188 -6.56 3.13 24.48
CA VAL A 188 -7.24 4.03 23.53
C VAL A 188 -6.63 5.42 23.54
N PHE A 189 -6.60 6.05 24.72
CA PHE A 189 -6.18 7.43 24.89
C PHE A 189 -4.85 7.52 25.64
N ASN A 190 -3.87 6.69 25.25
CA ASN A 190 -2.52 6.80 25.77
C ASN A 190 -1.94 8.18 25.40
N LYS A 191 -1.68 9.02 26.41
CA LYS A 191 -1.19 10.39 26.23
C LYS A 191 0.15 10.44 25.51
N GLU A 192 1.06 9.53 25.84
CA GLU A 192 2.40 9.48 25.23
C GLU A 192 2.30 9.18 23.74
N TYR A 193 1.47 8.21 23.36
CA TYR A 193 1.21 7.90 21.95
C TYR A 193 0.56 9.08 21.23
N ILE A 194 -0.44 9.72 21.82
CA ILE A 194 -1.13 10.87 21.21
C ILE A 194 -0.14 12.02 20.96
N ILE A 195 0.67 12.36 21.96
CA ILE A 195 1.69 13.41 21.85
C ILE A 195 2.72 13.03 20.78
N SER A 196 3.21 11.78 20.81
CA SER A 196 4.17 11.28 19.81
C SER A 196 3.59 11.37 18.40
N TYR A 197 2.32 10.99 18.22
CA TYR A 197 1.64 11.07 16.93
C TYR A 197 1.49 12.52 16.44
N ILE A 198 1.14 13.46 17.31
CA ILE A 198 1.04 14.88 16.96
C ILE A 198 2.42 15.44 16.54
N ILE A 199 3.49 15.09 17.26
CA ILE A 199 4.85 15.52 16.91
C ILE A 199 5.24 14.95 15.54
N VAL A 200 5.05 13.65 15.34
CA VAL A 200 5.35 12.97 14.06
C VAL A 200 4.53 13.55 12.91
N PHE A 201 3.25 13.83 13.15
CA PHE A 201 2.37 14.50 12.21
C PHE A 201 2.96 15.84 11.76
N ILE A 202 3.30 16.72 12.71
CA ILE A 202 3.87 18.04 12.41
C ILE A 202 5.18 17.89 11.63
N VAL A 203 6.07 16.97 12.05
CA VAL A 203 7.35 16.71 11.39
C VAL A 203 7.14 16.28 9.93
N PHE A 204 6.23 15.35 9.65
CA PHE A 204 5.97 14.92 8.27
C PHE A 204 5.36 16.04 7.41
N ILE A 205 4.53 16.91 7.98
CA ILE A 205 4.01 18.07 7.25
C ILE A 205 5.12 19.08 6.93
N LEU A 206 6.03 19.36 7.87
CA LEU A 206 7.19 20.22 7.64
C LEU A 206 8.13 19.63 6.59
N ILE A 207 8.40 18.33 6.64
CA ILE A 207 9.18 17.60 5.63
C ILE A 207 8.50 17.73 4.27
N GLN A 208 7.18 17.51 4.18
CA GLN A 208 6.44 17.64 2.92
C GLN A 208 6.50 19.07 2.37
N LEU A 209 6.35 20.10 3.22
CA LEU A 209 6.49 21.50 2.82
C LEU A 209 7.87 21.79 2.22
N TYR A 210 8.92 21.27 2.85
CA TYR A 210 10.29 21.40 2.35
C TYR A 210 10.48 20.71 1.00
N ILE A 211 9.95 19.50 0.83
CA ILE A 211 10.00 18.73 -0.42
C ILE A 211 9.24 19.41 -1.55
N ASN A 212 8.04 19.91 -1.26
CA ASN A 212 7.23 20.64 -2.24
C ASN A 212 7.96 21.89 -2.73
N LYS A 213 8.63 22.63 -1.82
CA LYS A 213 9.35 23.87 -2.17
C LYS A 213 10.57 23.63 -3.07
N LYS A 214 11.27 22.51 -2.88
CA LYS A 214 12.51 22.21 -3.60
C LYS A 214 12.36 21.20 -4.73
N GLU A 215 11.15 20.71 -5.00
CA GLU A 215 10.84 19.69 -6.01
C GLU A 215 11.73 18.42 -5.91
N ILE A 216 12.24 18.10 -4.71
CA ILE A 216 13.34 17.14 -4.52
C ILE A 216 12.94 15.68 -4.80
N ILE A 217 11.69 15.31 -4.56
CA ILE A 217 11.31 13.89 -4.49
C ILE A 217 10.60 13.45 -5.76
N ASN A 218 11.32 12.65 -6.55
CA ASN A 218 10.77 11.89 -7.68
C ASN A 218 10.88 10.37 -7.42
N ILE A 219 10.05 9.83 -6.51
CA ILE A 219 10.00 8.38 -6.24
C ILE A 219 9.23 7.66 -7.34
N LYS A 220 9.91 6.91 -8.21
CA LYS A 220 9.28 6.11 -9.27
C LYS A 220 8.13 5.26 -8.73
N ASN A 221 6.97 5.33 -9.38
CA ASN A 221 5.80 4.58 -8.94
C ASN A 221 5.83 3.15 -9.48
N THR A 222 6.25 2.23 -8.62
CA THR A 222 6.42 0.80 -8.94
C THR A 222 5.17 -0.05 -8.67
N CYS A 223 4.10 0.52 -8.09
CA CYS A 223 3.00 -0.27 -7.53
C CYS A 223 1.61 0.24 -7.95
N ASP A 224 0.98 -0.47 -8.90
CA ASP A 224 -0.48 -0.44 -9.07
C ASP A 224 -1.10 -1.79 -8.68
N LEU A 225 -1.36 -1.94 -7.37
CA LEU A 225 -2.02 -3.12 -6.83
C LEU A 225 -3.54 -2.95 -6.88
N LYS A 226 -4.26 -3.99 -7.33
CA LYS A 226 -5.73 -4.03 -7.24
C LYS A 226 -6.15 -3.97 -5.78
N LEU A 227 -7.16 -3.16 -5.45
CA LEU A 227 -7.66 -2.99 -4.07
C LEU A 227 -8.03 -4.32 -3.42
N SER A 228 -8.67 -5.23 -4.16
CA SER A 228 -9.02 -6.57 -3.65
C SER A 228 -7.79 -7.41 -3.30
N SER A 229 -6.68 -7.24 -4.03
CA SER A 229 -5.41 -7.92 -3.72
C SER A 229 -4.72 -7.33 -2.50
N VAL A 230 -4.82 -6.01 -2.29
CA VAL A 230 -4.32 -5.35 -1.07
C VAL A 230 -5.11 -5.85 0.14
N ILE A 231 -6.43 -5.78 0.12
CA ILE A 231 -7.30 -6.25 1.22
C ILE A 231 -7.03 -7.72 1.56
N LEU A 232 -6.97 -8.60 0.55
CA LEU A 232 -6.68 -10.02 0.78
C LEU A 232 -5.26 -10.24 1.33
N GLY A 233 -4.28 -9.47 0.86
CA GLY A 233 -2.90 -9.53 1.36
C GLY A 233 -2.83 -9.11 2.82
N ASP A 234 -3.41 -7.96 3.16
CA ASP A 234 -3.43 -7.44 4.53
C ASP A 234 -4.16 -8.41 5.46
N LEU A 235 -5.32 -8.94 5.04
CA LEU A 235 -6.06 -9.95 5.79
C LEU A 235 -5.25 -11.22 6.02
N SER A 236 -4.52 -11.69 4.99
CA SER A 236 -3.69 -12.90 5.12
C SER A 236 -2.60 -12.72 6.17
N ILE A 237 -1.94 -11.55 6.19
CA ILE A 237 -0.89 -11.23 7.15
C ILE A 237 -1.48 -11.09 8.55
N LEU A 238 -2.61 -10.39 8.71
CA LEU A 238 -3.28 -10.24 10.01
C LEU A 238 -3.70 -11.58 10.61
N LEU A 239 -4.22 -12.50 9.78
CA LEU A 239 -4.57 -13.85 10.22
C LEU A 239 -3.34 -14.67 10.61
N MET A 240 -2.21 -14.51 9.92
CA MET A 240 -0.94 -15.14 10.32
C MET A 240 -0.45 -14.59 11.67
N ILE A 241 -0.51 -13.27 11.88
CA ILE A 241 -0.17 -12.63 13.15
C ILE A 241 -1.03 -13.21 14.28
N ALA A 242 -2.36 -13.25 14.10
CA ALA A 242 -3.29 -13.81 15.08
C ALA A 242 -2.99 -15.30 15.38
N TYR A 243 -2.70 -16.08 14.33
CA TYR A 243 -2.31 -17.48 14.46
C TYR A 243 -1.03 -17.63 15.29
N TYR A 244 0.01 -16.84 15.04
CA TYR A 244 1.28 -16.93 15.75
C TYR A 244 1.20 -16.47 17.21
N LEU A 245 0.37 -15.48 17.53
CA LEU A 245 0.21 -14.95 18.88
C LEU A 245 -0.72 -15.79 19.78
N PHE A 246 -1.60 -16.61 19.19
CA PHE A 246 -2.37 -17.59 19.95
C PHE A 246 -1.51 -18.80 20.36
N PRO A 247 -1.65 -19.34 21.58
CA PRO A 247 -2.50 -18.90 22.70
C PRO A 247 -1.85 -17.86 23.62
N ASN A 248 -0.52 -17.77 23.59
CA ASN A 248 0.27 -17.27 24.72
C ASN A 248 0.17 -15.76 24.95
N ARG A 249 -0.09 -14.96 23.91
CA ARG A 249 -0.05 -13.49 24.01
C ARG A 249 -1.36 -12.79 23.68
N TRP A 250 -2.30 -13.48 23.04
CA TRP A 250 -3.61 -12.91 22.68
C TRP A 250 -4.74 -13.43 23.57
N CYS A 251 -4.76 -12.95 24.82
CA CYS A 251 -5.77 -13.29 25.83
C CYS A 251 -7.21 -13.07 25.30
N PHE A 252 -7.44 -12.04 24.50
CA PHE A 252 -8.72 -11.81 23.83
C PHE A 252 -9.12 -12.98 22.92
N LEU A 253 -8.22 -13.44 22.04
CA LEU A 253 -8.48 -14.56 21.13
C LEU A 253 -8.65 -15.86 21.91
N TYR A 254 -7.86 -16.05 22.96
CA TYR A 254 -7.97 -17.17 23.89
C TYR A 254 -9.36 -17.25 24.54
N CYS A 255 -9.83 -16.17 25.17
CA CYS A 255 -11.16 -16.14 25.77
C CYS A 255 -12.28 -16.28 24.74
N LEU A 256 -12.11 -15.75 23.53
CA LEU A 256 -13.10 -15.88 22.46
C LEU A 256 -13.21 -17.34 22.00
N ILE A 257 -12.09 -18.02 21.84
CA ILE A 257 -12.03 -19.44 21.48
C ILE A 257 -12.63 -20.31 22.59
N GLU A 258 -12.28 -20.10 23.87
CA GLU A 258 -12.92 -20.82 24.98
C GLU A 258 -14.43 -20.65 25.00
N LYS A 259 -14.91 -19.42 24.76
CA LYS A 259 -16.34 -19.12 24.70
C LYS A 259 -17.06 -19.80 23.53
N ILE A 260 -16.39 -19.97 22.38
CA ILE A 260 -16.93 -20.68 21.21
C ILE A 260 -16.93 -22.20 21.44
N ILE A 261 -15.85 -22.75 21.99
CA ILE A 261 -15.70 -24.20 22.16
C ILE A 261 -16.50 -24.71 23.38
N HIS A 262 -16.92 -23.82 24.28
CA HIS A 262 -17.54 -24.16 25.57
C HIS A 262 -16.68 -25.10 26.42
N SER A 263 -15.35 -25.03 26.25
CA SER A 263 -14.37 -25.81 27.03
C SER A 263 -13.11 -25.00 27.26
N ASN A 264 -12.47 -25.20 28.41
CA ASN A 264 -11.17 -24.61 28.70
C ASN A 264 -10.11 -25.17 27.76
N VAL A 265 -9.14 -24.34 27.38
CA VAL A 265 -8.03 -24.79 26.56
C VAL A 265 -6.91 -25.31 27.47
N GLU A 266 -6.73 -26.63 27.53
CA GLU A 266 -5.77 -27.29 28.44
C GLU A 266 -4.49 -27.71 27.71
N ILE A 267 -4.63 -28.25 26.49
CA ILE A 267 -3.51 -28.78 25.71
C ILE A 267 -3.51 -28.14 24.33
N ILE A 268 -2.38 -27.56 23.94
CA ILE A 268 -2.21 -26.92 22.64
C ILE A 268 -0.97 -27.49 21.98
N SER A 269 -1.15 -28.13 20.83
CA SER A 269 -0.05 -28.46 19.92
C SER A 269 -0.13 -27.53 18.71
N LYS A 270 1.00 -26.96 18.30
CA LYS A 270 1.05 -25.94 17.25
C LYS A 270 2.20 -26.23 16.31
N ASN A 271 1.93 -26.19 15.01
CA ASN A 271 2.95 -26.21 13.97
C ASN A 271 2.75 -25.00 13.04
N LEU A 272 3.25 -25.07 11.80
CA LEU A 272 3.12 -23.97 10.83
C LEU A 272 1.75 -23.94 10.13
N LEU A 273 1.08 -25.10 10.04
CA LEU A 273 -0.12 -25.31 9.23
C LEU A 273 -1.41 -25.35 10.06
N PHE A 274 -1.37 -25.84 11.29
CA PHE A 274 -2.54 -25.99 12.14
C PHE A 274 -2.21 -25.96 13.63
N ILE A 275 -3.22 -25.64 14.44
CA ILE A 275 -3.19 -25.72 15.89
C ILE A 275 -4.20 -26.79 16.30
N VAL A 276 -3.78 -27.74 17.13
CA VAL A 276 -4.67 -28.73 17.74
C VAL A 276 -4.93 -28.31 19.19
N ILE A 277 -6.20 -28.09 19.50
CA ILE A 277 -6.70 -27.74 20.83
C ILE A 277 -7.35 -28.98 21.45
N ASN A 278 -6.93 -29.33 22.66
CA ASN A 278 -7.46 -30.45 23.46
C ASN A 278 -7.54 -31.78 22.71
N ASN A 279 -6.69 -31.99 21.71
CA ASN A 279 -6.72 -33.14 20.78
C ASN A 279 -8.07 -33.37 20.06
N LYS A 280 -8.95 -32.36 20.04
CA LYS A 280 -10.33 -32.47 19.50
C LYS A 280 -10.60 -31.49 18.38
N MET A 281 -9.99 -30.31 18.42
CA MET A 281 -10.25 -29.25 17.45
C MET A 281 -8.97 -28.87 16.72
N VAL A 282 -9.04 -28.86 15.39
CA VAL A 282 -7.92 -28.44 14.52
C VAL A 282 -8.27 -27.09 13.89
N ILE A 283 -7.46 -26.07 14.17
CA ILE A 283 -7.58 -24.73 13.60
C ILE A 283 -6.47 -24.55 12.55
N PRO A 284 -6.79 -24.49 11.24
CA PRO A 284 -5.77 -24.29 10.21
C PRO A 284 -5.26 -22.84 10.21
N ASN A 285 -4.02 -22.65 9.75
CA ASN A 285 -3.40 -21.34 9.54
C ASN A 285 -3.99 -20.67 8.28
N LEU A 286 -5.22 -20.15 8.41
CA LEU A 286 -5.96 -19.51 7.32
C LEU A 286 -5.19 -18.37 6.66
N GLY A 287 -4.40 -17.62 7.44
CA GLY A 287 -3.57 -16.55 6.92
C GLY A 287 -2.51 -17.05 5.95
N LEU A 288 -1.79 -18.12 6.32
CA LEU A 288 -0.79 -18.75 5.45
C LEU A 288 -1.43 -19.34 4.19
N ILE A 289 -2.59 -19.99 4.31
CA ILE A 289 -3.32 -20.55 3.16
C ILE A 289 -3.70 -19.45 2.16
N LEU A 290 -4.25 -18.33 2.66
CA LEU A 290 -4.58 -17.17 1.83
C LEU A 290 -3.35 -16.55 1.18
N PHE A 291 -2.24 -16.45 1.92
CA PHE A 291 -0.98 -15.93 1.42
C PHE A 291 -0.42 -16.79 0.28
N ILE A 292 -0.35 -18.11 0.46
CA ILE A 292 0.09 -19.06 -0.56
C ILE A 292 -0.80 -18.94 -1.81
N PHE A 293 -2.13 -18.86 -1.64
CA PHE A 293 -3.05 -18.65 -2.74
C PHE A 293 -2.77 -17.36 -3.53
N LEU A 294 -2.48 -16.25 -2.83
CA LEU A 294 -2.12 -14.98 -3.48
C LEU A 294 -0.80 -15.08 -4.25
N VAL A 295 0.20 -15.77 -3.69
CA VAL A 295 1.49 -16.01 -4.35
C VAL A 295 1.30 -16.84 -5.62
N ILE A 296 0.58 -17.98 -5.53
CA ILE A 296 0.27 -18.84 -6.69
C ILE A 296 -0.48 -18.04 -7.76
N ARG A 297 -1.49 -17.25 -7.36
CA ARG A 297 -2.25 -16.41 -8.30
C ARG A 297 -1.37 -15.37 -9.00
N LYS A 298 -0.38 -14.80 -8.30
CA LYS A 298 0.56 -13.82 -8.86
C LYS A 298 1.57 -14.49 -9.81
N ILE A 299 2.07 -15.67 -9.46
CA ILE A 299 2.98 -16.47 -10.29
C ILE A 299 2.26 -16.94 -11.57
N LYS A 300 1.05 -17.50 -11.46
CA LYS A 300 0.26 -17.98 -12.62
C LYS A 300 -0.01 -16.86 -13.63
N LYS A 301 -0.23 -15.63 -13.17
CA LYS A 301 -0.38 -14.46 -14.05
C LYS A 301 0.89 -14.08 -14.80
N ARG A 302 2.07 -14.32 -14.24
CA ARG A 302 3.36 -14.04 -14.89
C ARG A 302 3.79 -15.12 -15.88
N ILE A 303 3.25 -16.33 -15.76
CA ILE A 303 3.57 -17.45 -16.67
C ILE A 303 2.65 -17.45 -17.91
N ILE A 304 1.50 -16.80 -17.84
CA ILE A 304 0.49 -16.75 -18.92
C ILE A 304 0.62 -15.45 -19.77
N LEU A 305 1.51 -14.54 -19.39
CA LEU A 305 1.90 -13.34 -20.14
C LEU A 305 3.28 -13.58 -20.76
#